data_AF-A0A0F8X426-F1
#
_entry.id   AF-A0A0F8X426-F1
#
_cell.length_a   1.000
_cell.length_b   1.000
_cell.length_c   1.000
_cell.angle_alpha   90.00
_cell.angle_beta   90.00
_cell.angle_gamma   90.00
#
_symmetry.space_group_name_H-M   'P 1'
#
loop_
_entity.id
_entity.type
_entity.pdbx_description
1 polymer ?
#
loop_
_entity_poly.entity_id
_entity_poly.type
_entity_poly.pdbx_seq_one_letter_code
_entity_poly.pdbx_strand_id
1 'polypeptide(L)'
;MKLGVITDGISTDLEQALQVMNEYEIEYAELQFVWDKEVGDHSAEEIKRMKSLLKRYGVKVVSITRHNFAGLSIKDTTTEDEVYKKHMESLKRCIVMAGEVETNTVR
;
A
#
# COMPACT_ATOMS: atom_id res chain seq x y z
N MET A 1 -5.21 22.75 -4.75
CA MET A 1 -4.42 21.58 -5.19
C MET A 1 -4.43 20.56 -4.06
N LYS A 2 -4.48 19.26 -4.34
CA LYS A 2 -4.38 18.20 -3.30
C LYS A 2 -3.01 17.53 -3.43
N LEU A 3 -2.30 17.37 -2.32
CA LEU A 3 -0.95 16.79 -2.26
C LEU A 3 -0.99 15.47 -1.48
N GLY A 4 -0.29 14.46 -1.97
CA GLY A 4 -0.08 13.21 -1.25
C GLY A 4 1.36 12.73 -1.34
N VAL A 5 1.73 11.81 -0.45
CA VAL A 5 3.09 11.27 -0.33
C VAL A 5 3.05 9.75 -0.25
N ILE A 6 4.12 9.10 -0.71
CA ILE A 6 4.35 7.68 -0.45
C ILE A 6 4.99 7.57 0.93
N THR A 7 4.35 6.88 1.87
CA THR A 7 4.69 6.98 3.31
C THR A 7 6.09 6.46 3.65
N ASP A 8 6.53 5.41 2.97
CA ASP A 8 7.87 4.82 3.15
C ASP A 8 9.02 5.69 2.63
N GLY A 9 8.73 6.66 1.75
CA GLY A 9 9.67 7.74 1.40
C GLY A 9 9.97 8.68 2.57
N ILE A 10 9.10 8.71 3.59
CA ILE A 10 9.32 9.40 4.87
C ILE A 10 9.89 8.41 5.90
N SER A 11 9.16 7.31 6.16
CA SER A 11 9.55 6.26 7.09
C SER A 11 8.74 4.99 6.85
N THR A 12 9.35 3.83 7.03
CA THR A 12 8.62 2.56 7.07
C THR A 12 7.80 2.40 8.35
N ASP A 13 8.10 3.14 9.44
CA ASP A 13 7.17 3.24 10.56
C ASP A 13 6.01 4.16 10.18
N LEU A 14 4.83 3.56 9.97
CA LEU A 14 3.64 4.29 9.53
C LEU A 14 3.26 5.40 10.50
N GLU A 15 3.37 5.21 11.82
CA GLU A 15 2.97 6.25 12.76
C GLU A 15 3.93 7.45 12.68
N GLN A 16 5.23 7.20 12.53
CA GLN A 16 6.21 8.26 12.30
C GLN A 16 5.94 9.01 10.98
N ALA A 17 5.66 8.30 9.89
CA ALA A 17 5.34 8.93 8.61
C ALA A 17 4.08 9.81 8.72
N LEU A 18 3.04 9.33 9.40
CA LEU A 18 1.79 10.09 9.60
C LEU A 18 1.98 11.32 10.50
N GLN A 19 2.86 11.26 11.50
CA GLN A 19 3.22 12.43 12.31
C GLN A 19 3.85 13.53 11.46
N VAL A 20 4.81 13.17 10.61
CA VAL A 20 5.43 14.11 9.67
C VAL A 20 4.39 14.65 8.70
N MET A 21 3.55 13.80 8.09
CA MET A 21 2.49 14.26 7.20
C MET A 21 1.59 15.31 7.86
N ASN A 22 1.22 15.11 9.12
CA ASN A 22 0.38 16.05 9.87
C ASN A 22 1.11 17.38 10.16
N GLU A 23 2.42 17.37 10.41
CA GLU A 23 3.24 18.58 10.57
C GLU A 23 3.22 19.47 9.32
N TYR A 24 3.19 18.85 8.14
CA TYR A 24 3.15 19.53 6.84
C TYR A 24 1.74 19.67 6.24
N GLU A 25 0.69 19.39 7.03
CA GLU A 25 -0.72 19.48 6.61
C GLU A 25 -1.04 18.62 5.35
N ILE A 26 -0.42 17.46 5.22
CA ILE A 26 -0.61 16.51 4.11
C ILE A 26 -1.65 15.45 4.50
N GLU A 27 -2.78 15.42 3.79
CA GLU A 27 -3.92 14.57 4.13
C GLU A 27 -3.99 13.26 3.32
N TYR A 28 -3.12 13.05 2.33
CA TYR A 28 -3.23 11.94 1.37
C TYR A 28 -1.97 11.07 1.36
N ALA A 29 -2.14 9.76 1.52
CA ALA A 29 -1.07 8.77 1.56
C ALA A 29 -1.18 7.73 0.45
N GLU A 30 -0.05 7.38 -0.15
CA GLU A 30 0.15 6.14 -0.91
C GLU A 30 0.91 5.16 -0.02
N LEU A 31 0.42 3.92 0.07
CA LEU A 31 1.06 2.88 0.87
C LEU A 31 1.78 1.91 -0.06
N GLN A 32 3.09 1.74 0.14
CA GLN A 32 3.93 0.79 -0.61
C GLN A 32 4.63 -0.19 0.34
N PHE A 33 5.51 0.29 1.22
CA PHE A 33 5.98 -0.47 2.37
C PHE A 33 5.42 0.11 3.67
N VAL A 34 5.00 -0.78 4.56
CA VAL A 34 4.60 -0.43 5.93
C VAL A 34 5.23 -1.43 6.88
N TRP A 35 6.00 -0.92 7.83
CA TRP A 35 6.90 -1.65 8.70
C TRP A 35 7.92 -2.48 7.90
N ASP A 36 7.94 -3.79 8.09
CA ASP A 36 8.88 -4.72 7.44
C ASP A 36 8.29 -5.41 6.20
N LYS A 37 7.10 -4.99 5.75
CA LYS A 37 6.33 -5.69 4.70
C LYS A 37 5.85 -4.75 3.61
N GLU A 38 5.84 -5.27 2.38
CA GLU A 38 5.13 -4.63 1.27
C GLU A 38 3.62 -4.79 1.46
N VAL A 39 2.85 -3.81 0.99
CA VAL A 39 1.38 -3.87 1.05
C VAL A 39 0.83 -5.16 0.43
N GLY A 40 -0.19 -5.73 1.07
CA GLY A 40 -0.78 -7.01 0.68
C GLY A 40 -0.14 -8.24 1.34
N ASP A 41 0.98 -8.09 2.06
CA ASP A 41 1.62 -9.19 2.82
C ASP A 41 1.39 -9.08 4.34
N HIS A 42 0.59 -8.10 4.77
CA HIS A 42 0.21 -7.86 6.17
C HIS A 42 -0.91 -8.79 6.66
N SER A 43 -0.91 -9.06 7.97
CA SER A 43 -2.02 -9.76 8.63
C SER A 43 -3.26 -8.87 8.75
N ALA A 44 -4.42 -9.48 9.06
CA ALA A 44 -5.64 -8.73 9.31
C ALA A 44 -5.50 -7.76 10.50
N GLU A 45 -4.78 -8.16 11.55
CA GLU A 45 -4.50 -7.33 12.72
C GLU A 45 -3.60 -6.14 12.35
N GLU A 46 -2.60 -6.37 11.51
CA GLU A 46 -1.71 -5.33 10.99
C GLU A 46 -2.49 -4.31 10.14
N ILE A 47 -3.34 -4.77 9.21
CA ILE A 47 -4.19 -3.89 8.40
C ILE A 47 -5.15 -3.08 9.29
N LYS A 48 -5.75 -3.71 10.30
CA LYS A 48 -6.60 -3.02 11.28
C LYS A 48 -5.83 -1.96 12.08
N ARG A 49 -4.57 -2.24 12.44
CA ARG A 49 -3.68 -1.26 13.08
C ARG A 49 -3.40 -0.09 12.14
N MET A 50 -3.10 -0.34 10.86
CA MET A 50 -2.91 0.73 9.87
C MET A 50 -4.15 1.60 9.74
N LYS A 51 -5.33 0.99 9.57
CA LYS A 51 -6.61 1.71 9.49
C LYS A 51 -6.84 2.60 10.72
N SER A 52 -6.52 2.08 11.90
CA SER A 52 -6.66 2.83 13.15
C SER A 52 -5.72 4.04 13.23
N LEU A 53 -4.47 3.88 12.75
CA LEU A 53 -3.50 4.96 12.66
C LEU A 53 -3.94 6.02 11.65
N LEU A 54 -4.26 5.62 10.42
CA LEU A 54 -4.75 6.51 9.36
C LEU A 54 -5.94 7.35 9.84
N LYS A 55 -6.91 6.73 10.50
CA LYS A 55 -8.06 7.43 11.09
C LYS A 55 -7.66 8.38 12.22
N ARG A 56 -6.73 7.99 13.09
CA ARG A 56 -6.23 8.84 14.19
C ARG A 56 -5.59 10.12 13.66
N TYR A 57 -4.79 10.02 12.60
CA TYR A 57 -4.09 11.16 12.00
C TYR A 57 -4.90 11.88 10.91
N GLY A 58 -6.13 11.42 10.61
CA GLY A 58 -6.99 12.05 9.59
C GLY A 58 -6.49 11.89 8.14
N VAL A 59 -5.59 10.94 7.88
CA VAL A 59 -4.97 10.72 6.57
C VAL A 59 -5.78 9.72 5.74
N LYS A 60 -6.01 10.06 4.48
CA LYS A 60 -6.75 9.24 3.51
C LYS A 60 -5.78 8.50 2.61
N VAL A 61 -5.99 7.20 2.44
CA VAL A 61 -5.20 6.41 1.49
C VAL A 61 -5.74 6.67 0.08
N VAL A 62 -4.87 7.08 -0.84
CA VAL A 62 -5.23 7.28 -2.26
C VAL A 62 -4.88 6.08 -3.12
N SER A 63 -3.87 5.30 -2.76
CA SER A 63 -3.48 4.10 -3.49
C SER A 63 -2.77 3.09 -2.59
N ILE A 64 -3.02 1.81 -2.85
CA ILE A 64 -2.14 0.70 -2.47
C ILE A 64 -1.21 0.44 -3.65
N THR A 65 0.10 0.58 -3.47
CA THR A 65 1.06 0.47 -4.56
C THR A 65 2.03 -0.66 -4.29
N ARG A 66 1.99 -1.69 -5.12
CA ARG A 66 2.86 -2.87 -5.00
C ARG A 66 3.59 -3.08 -6.31
N HIS A 67 4.78 -3.64 -6.26
CA HIS A 67 5.53 -4.00 -7.47
C HIS A 67 4.97 -5.27 -8.16
N ASN A 68 3.65 -5.33 -8.33
CA ASN A 68 2.99 -6.42 -9.05
C ASN A 68 3.51 -6.46 -10.49
N PHE A 69 3.85 -7.67 -10.95
CA PHE A 69 4.42 -7.92 -12.29
C PHE A 69 5.76 -7.24 -12.59
N ALA A 70 6.38 -6.55 -11.63
CA ALA A 70 7.71 -5.99 -11.80
C ALA A 70 8.75 -7.11 -12.07
N GLY A 71 9.63 -6.88 -13.04
CA GLY A 71 10.66 -7.83 -13.45
C GLY A 71 10.18 -8.96 -14.38
N LEU A 72 8.90 -9.02 -14.74
CA LEU A 72 8.39 -10.01 -15.69
C LEU A 72 8.47 -9.51 -17.13
N SER A 73 8.88 -10.38 -18.06
CA SER A 73 8.90 -10.09 -19.49
C SER A 73 7.48 -10.10 -20.04
N ILE A 74 7.04 -9.00 -20.67
CA ILE A 74 5.73 -8.95 -21.35
C ILE A 74 5.67 -9.94 -22.53
N LYS A 75 6.81 -10.25 -23.15
CA LYS A 75 6.85 -11.14 -24.34
C LYS A 75 6.83 -12.61 -23.97
N ASP A 76 7.48 -12.96 -22.87
CA ASP A 76 7.79 -14.37 -22.55
C ASP A 76 6.95 -14.91 -21.39
N THR A 77 6.41 -14.03 -20.53
CA THR A 77 5.59 -14.45 -19.38
C THR A 77 4.18 -14.78 -19.84
N THR A 78 3.68 -15.94 -19.42
CA THR A 78 2.32 -16.41 -19.68
C THR A 78 1.52 -16.53 -18.38
N THR A 79 0.20 -16.69 -18.50
CA THR A 79 -0.69 -16.88 -17.34
C THR A 79 -0.47 -18.20 -16.61
N GLU A 80 0.19 -19.16 -17.27
CA GLU A 80 0.50 -20.46 -16.70
C GLU A 80 1.75 -20.46 -15.83
N ASP A 81 2.60 -19.43 -15.94
CA ASP A 81 3.83 -19.34 -15.18
C ASP A 81 3.56 -19.17 -13.68
N GLU A 82 4.27 -19.92 -12.85
CA GLU A 82 4.12 -19.86 -11.40
C GLU A 82 4.45 -18.47 -10.84
N VAL A 83 5.39 -17.75 -11.45
CA VAL A 83 5.71 -16.37 -11.05
C VAL A 83 4.55 -15.41 -11.35
N TYR A 84 3.87 -15.59 -12.48
CA TYR A 84 2.68 -14.81 -12.83
C TYR A 84 1.56 -15.08 -11.83
N LYS A 85 1.27 -16.36 -11.57
CA LYS A 85 0.25 -16.79 -10.59
C LYS A 85 0.53 -16.20 -9.20
N LYS A 86 1.78 -16.23 -8.74
CA LYS A 86 2.21 -15.62 -7.47
C LYS A 86 1.96 -14.10 -7.44
N HIS A 87 2.28 -13.39 -8.52
CA HIS A 87 2.05 -11.94 -8.60
C HIS A 87 0.54 -11.63 -8.64
N MET A 88 -0.25 -12.45 -9.33
CA MET A 88 -1.71 -12.34 -9.36
C MET A 88 -2.35 -12.55 -7.98
N GLU A 89 -1.91 -13.55 -7.22
CA GLU A 89 -2.38 -13.74 -5.84
C GLU A 89 -2.03 -12.56 -4.95
N SER A 90 -0.88 -11.94 -5.19
CA SER A 90 -0.47 -10.74 -4.44
C SER A 90 -1.32 -9.52 -4.79
N LEU A 91 -1.65 -9.34 -6.07
CA LEU A 91 -2.61 -8.32 -6.51
C LEU A 91 -3.98 -8.50 -5.84
N LYS A 92 -4.49 -9.73 -5.73
CA LYS A 92 -5.75 -10.01 -5.04
C LYS A 92 -5.69 -9.59 -3.56
N ARG A 93 -4.59 -9.85 -2.86
CA ARG A 93 -4.40 -9.38 -1.48
C ARG A 93 -4.35 -7.85 -1.39
N CYS A 94 -3.71 -7.17 -2.34
CA CYS A 94 -3.75 -5.71 -2.41
C CYS A 94 -5.16 -5.17 -2.59
N ILE A 95 -5.99 -5.80 -3.43
CA ILE A 95 -7.38 -5.39 -3.65
C ILE A 95 -8.20 -5.52 -2.36
N VAL A 96 -8.02 -6.61 -1.61
CA VAL A 96 -8.67 -6.80 -0.31
C VAL A 96 -8.22 -5.72 0.68
N MET A 97 -6.91 -5.50 0.79
CA MET A 97 -6.34 -4.47 1.66
C MET A 97 -6.83 -3.06 1.29
N ALA A 98 -6.95 -2.74 0.00
CA ALA A 98 -7.47 -1.46 -0.48
C ALA A 98 -8.88 -1.17 0.05
N GLY A 99 -9.75 -2.18 0.05
CA GLY A 99 -11.09 -2.09 0.65
C GLY A 99 -11.05 -1.80 2.16
N GLU A 100 -10.15 -2.48 2.88
CA GLU A 100 -10.01 -2.27 4.34
C GLU A 100 -9.56 -0.86 4.70
N VAL A 101 -8.65 -0.27 3.92
CA VAL A 101 -8.17 1.11 4.12
C VAL A 101 -8.94 2.16 3.31
N GLU A 102 -10.11 1.78 2.77
CA GLU A 102 -11.09 2.67 2.14
C GLU A 102 -10.57 3.40 0.89
N THR A 103 -9.74 2.73 0.08
CA THR A 103 -9.36 3.18 -1.26
C THR A 103 -9.86 2.24 -2.35
N ASN A 104 -10.11 2.80 -3.53
CA ASN A 104 -10.54 2.06 -4.73
C ASN A 104 -9.40 1.90 -5.75
N THR A 105 -8.16 2.23 -5.36
CA THR A 105 -7.02 2.25 -6.28
C THR A 105 -5.93 1.32 -5.78
N VAL A 106 -5.54 0.41 -6.66
CA VAL A 106 -4.33 -0.41 -6.57
C VAL A 106 -3.49 -0.12 -7.80
N ARG A 107 -2.20 0.14 -7.61
CA ARG A 107 -1.25 0.48 -8.67
C ARG A 107 -0.06 -0.46 -8.70
#